data_AF-A0A1A8JB54-F1
#
_entry.id   AF-A0A1A8JB54-F1
#
_cell.length_a   1.000
_cell.length_b   1.000
_cell.length_c   1.000
_cell.angle_alpha   90.00
_cell.angle_beta   90.00
_cell.angle_gamma   90.00
#
_symmetry.space_group_name_H-M   'P 1'
#
loop_
_entity.id
_entity.type
_entity.pdbx_description
1 polymer ?
#
loop_
_entity_poly.entity_id
_entity_poly.type
_entity_poly.pdbx_seq_one_letter_code
_entity_poly.pdbx_strand_id
1 'polypeptide(L)'
;QERVELGFSQQQRAQEAERLLILEKVRQAEDNISSRIGSLLMDNNRQKKSTEFLQAMEEDRIRMEQLTTITQEEANSLRKREVAAAMQKLLSDGYAMSLLQEASDCRRQSLVSEACRSMETLDRKCERMLSLQVLDKSKAIAQILQEEEMQKAAFQALQLQKDAVHGYIRNQEVLVEQRTALSDLLQQLLKQKDQREQELRQILVEIERNSESNQQNYWMIQYQRLLDAKPLSLRMQEAGVEMELVHLLCRLSAQHYLPVLAHHHITTEALCHMTSSDLKQVGITETGIQKALLSWARERQPA
;
A
#
# COMPACT_ATOMS: atom_id res chain seq x y z
N GLN A 1 -116.71 -178.27 42.41
CA GLN A 1 -115.48 -177.92 41.66
C GLN A 1 -115.21 -176.42 41.86
N GLU A 2 -115.16 -175.99 43.13
CA GLU A 2 -115.20 -174.59 43.59
C GLU A 2 -113.80 -174.02 43.96
N ARG A 3 -112.71 -174.70 43.57
CA ARG A 3 -111.33 -174.32 43.99
C ARG A 3 -110.47 -173.65 42.92
N VAL A 4 -110.90 -173.60 41.65
CA VAL A 4 -110.10 -173.01 40.56
C VAL A 4 -110.49 -171.56 40.26
N GLU A 5 -111.76 -171.17 40.45
CA GLU A 5 -112.21 -169.79 40.20
C GLU A 5 -111.79 -168.80 41.29
N LEU A 6 -111.62 -169.24 42.54
CA LEU A 6 -111.18 -168.37 43.65
C LEU A 6 -109.71 -167.94 43.53
N GLY A 7 -108.84 -168.75 42.91
CA GLY A 7 -107.42 -168.41 42.70
C GLY A 7 -107.22 -167.35 41.62
N PHE A 8 -108.05 -167.36 40.57
CA PHE A 8 -107.95 -166.40 39.47
C PHE A 8 -108.36 -164.97 39.91
N SER A 9 -109.38 -164.85 40.78
CA SER A 9 -109.86 -163.54 41.28
C SER A 9 -108.83 -162.79 42.14
N GLN A 10 -107.95 -163.50 42.85
CA GLN A 10 -106.91 -162.85 43.68
C GLN A 10 -105.72 -162.37 42.86
N GLN A 11 -105.32 -163.09 41.81
CA GLN A 11 -104.19 -162.69 40.97
C GLN A 11 -104.49 -161.48 40.08
N GLN A 12 -105.73 -161.34 39.61
CA GLN A 12 -106.17 -160.17 38.83
C GLN A 12 -106.12 -158.88 39.66
N ARG A 13 -106.53 -158.94 40.94
CA ARG A 13 -106.47 -157.79 41.86
C ARG A 13 -105.05 -157.31 42.16
N ALA A 14 -104.08 -158.23 42.27
CA ALA A 14 -102.68 -157.88 42.53
C ALA A 14 -102.04 -157.17 41.32
N GLN A 15 -102.31 -157.63 40.10
CA GLN A 15 -101.84 -156.97 38.87
C GLN A 15 -102.47 -155.60 38.64
N GLU A 16 -103.75 -155.42 38.98
CA GLU A 16 -104.41 -154.12 38.90
C GLU A 16 -103.86 -153.11 39.92
N ALA A 17 -103.51 -153.58 41.13
CA ALA A 17 -102.86 -152.73 42.13
C ALA A 17 -101.44 -152.30 41.70
N GLU A 18 -100.64 -153.19 41.12
CA GLU A 18 -99.32 -152.83 40.56
C GLU A 18 -99.44 -151.83 39.40
N ARG A 19 -100.42 -152.03 38.51
CA ARG A 19 -100.66 -151.11 37.39
C ARG A 19 -101.03 -149.70 37.88
N LEU A 20 -101.86 -149.60 38.92
CA LEU A 20 -102.22 -148.31 39.54
C LEU A 20 -101.00 -147.63 40.19
N LEU A 21 -100.14 -148.41 40.86
CA LEU A 21 -98.92 -147.86 41.48
C LEU A 21 -97.93 -147.33 40.42
N ILE A 22 -97.79 -148.02 39.29
CA ILE A 22 -96.94 -147.58 38.18
C ILE A 22 -97.51 -146.32 37.54
N LEU A 23 -98.82 -146.27 37.29
CA LEU A 23 -99.48 -145.08 36.75
C LEU A 23 -99.33 -143.87 37.67
N GLU A 24 -99.41 -144.05 38.99
CA GLU A 24 -99.19 -142.95 39.93
C GLU A 24 -97.73 -142.48 39.91
N LYS A 25 -96.74 -143.39 39.83
CA LYS A 25 -95.33 -143.02 39.69
C LYS A 25 -95.05 -142.27 38.37
N VAL A 26 -95.68 -142.69 37.27
CA VAL A 26 -95.57 -142.01 35.98
C VAL A 26 -96.20 -140.63 36.06
N ARG A 27 -97.41 -140.50 36.64
CA ARG A 27 -98.04 -139.21 36.86
C ARG A 27 -97.17 -138.27 37.71
N GLN A 28 -96.59 -138.79 38.79
CA GLN A 28 -95.69 -138.02 39.64
C GLN A 28 -94.40 -137.60 38.92
N ALA A 29 -93.89 -138.45 38.02
CA ALA A 29 -92.76 -138.09 37.16
C ALA A 29 -93.16 -137.04 36.11
N GLU A 30 -94.34 -137.17 35.49
CA GLU A 30 -94.89 -136.20 34.54
C GLU A 30 -95.16 -134.82 35.18
N ASP A 31 -95.67 -134.79 36.41
CA ASP A 31 -95.86 -133.55 37.18
C ASP A 31 -94.53 -132.90 37.58
N ASN A 32 -93.54 -133.72 37.98
CA ASN A 32 -92.19 -133.24 38.27
C ASN A 32 -91.46 -132.73 37.00
N ILE A 33 -91.67 -133.37 35.86
CA ILE A 33 -91.12 -132.93 34.57
C ILE A 33 -91.84 -131.65 34.13
N SER A 34 -93.16 -131.58 34.23
CA SER A 34 -93.95 -130.41 33.83
C SER A 34 -93.64 -129.18 34.68
N SER A 35 -93.45 -129.35 36.00
CA SER A 35 -93.00 -128.26 36.89
C SER A 35 -91.58 -127.81 36.59
N ARG A 36 -90.63 -128.73 36.30
CA ARG A 36 -89.28 -128.37 35.83
C ARG A 36 -89.30 -127.65 34.49
N ILE A 37 -90.13 -128.09 33.54
CA ILE A 37 -90.30 -127.42 32.24
C ILE A 37 -90.89 -126.02 32.45
N GLY A 38 -91.92 -125.88 33.29
CA GLY A 38 -92.48 -124.59 33.66
C GLY A 38 -91.44 -123.64 34.27
N SER A 39 -90.64 -124.15 35.21
CA SER A 39 -89.53 -123.38 35.80
C SER A 39 -88.50 -122.97 34.74
N LEU A 40 -88.06 -123.90 33.89
CA LEU A 40 -87.10 -123.63 32.83
C LEU A 40 -87.61 -122.60 31.80
N LEU A 41 -88.90 -122.64 31.45
CA LEU A 41 -89.51 -121.67 30.55
C LEU A 41 -89.64 -120.28 31.19
N MET A 42 -89.94 -120.21 32.49
CA MET A 42 -89.96 -118.95 33.24
C MET A 42 -88.55 -118.36 33.38
N ASP A 43 -87.55 -119.20 33.67
CA ASP A 43 -86.15 -118.80 33.74
C ASP A 43 -85.63 -118.37 32.37
N ASN A 44 -85.97 -119.09 31.29
CA ASN A 44 -85.61 -118.71 29.93
C ASN A 44 -86.24 -117.37 29.52
N ASN A 45 -87.52 -117.14 29.83
CA ASN A 45 -88.19 -115.86 29.58
C ASN A 45 -87.59 -114.70 30.41
N ARG A 46 -87.25 -114.96 31.67
CA ARG A 46 -86.57 -113.98 32.53
C ARG A 46 -85.18 -113.65 31.99
N GLN A 47 -84.45 -114.65 31.53
CA GLN A 47 -83.12 -114.49 30.97
C GLN A 47 -83.17 -113.74 29.64
N LYS A 48 -84.13 -114.04 28.76
CA LYS A 48 -84.38 -113.30 27.52
C LYS A 48 -84.66 -111.81 27.77
N LYS A 49 -85.58 -111.50 28.71
CA LYS A 49 -85.87 -110.11 29.10
C LYS A 49 -84.66 -109.41 29.70
N SER A 50 -83.86 -110.13 30.51
CA SER A 50 -82.63 -109.60 31.10
C SER A 50 -81.56 -109.33 30.04
N THR A 51 -81.41 -110.19 29.02
CA THR A 51 -80.46 -109.97 27.92
C THR A 51 -80.88 -108.81 27.03
N GLU A 52 -82.17 -108.67 26.74
CA GLU A 52 -82.71 -107.54 25.96
C GLU A 52 -82.48 -106.20 26.68
N PHE A 53 -82.70 -106.15 28.00
CA PHE A 53 -82.42 -104.94 28.80
C PHE A 53 -80.92 -104.59 28.84
N LEU A 54 -80.04 -105.58 29.05
CA LEU A 54 -78.59 -105.36 29.01
C LEU A 54 -78.12 -104.92 27.61
N GLN A 55 -78.70 -105.48 26.55
CA GLN A 55 -78.42 -105.07 25.19
C GLN A 55 -78.87 -103.63 24.94
N ALA A 56 -80.07 -103.23 25.39
CA ALA A 56 -80.53 -101.85 25.27
C ALA A 56 -79.64 -100.85 26.02
N MET A 57 -79.18 -101.21 27.23
CA MET A 57 -78.22 -100.39 27.98
C MET A 57 -76.86 -100.28 27.28
N GLU A 58 -76.37 -101.38 26.68
CA GLU A 58 -75.12 -101.37 25.92
C GLU A 58 -75.27 -100.55 24.64
N GLU A 59 -76.41 -100.66 23.94
CA GLU A 59 -76.73 -99.83 22.78
C GLU A 59 -76.77 -98.33 23.16
N ASP A 60 -77.39 -97.97 24.28
CA ASP A 60 -77.40 -96.58 24.76
C ASP A 60 -76.01 -96.11 25.23
N ARG A 61 -75.22 -96.98 25.86
CA ARG A 61 -73.81 -96.69 26.19
C ARG A 61 -72.99 -96.40 24.94
N ILE A 62 -73.14 -97.22 23.90
CA ILE A 62 -72.48 -97.03 22.60
C ILE A 62 -72.90 -95.72 21.94
N ARG A 63 -74.22 -95.40 21.92
CA ARG A 63 -74.72 -94.14 21.37
C ARG A 63 -74.17 -92.93 22.13
N MET A 64 -74.17 -92.99 23.46
CA MET A 64 -73.64 -91.93 24.31
C MET A 64 -72.14 -91.75 24.08
N GLU A 65 -71.37 -92.84 23.98
CA GLU A 65 -69.95 -92.79 23.66
C GLU A 65 -69.69 -92.16 22.27
N GLN A 66 -70.46 -92.53 21.25
CA GLN A 66 -70.40 -91.90 19.93
C GLN A 66 -70.73 -90.40 19.97
N LEU A 67 -71.77 -89.99 20.72
CA LEU A 67 -72.10 -88.57 20.87
C LEU A 67 -71.00 -87.80 21.62
N THR A 68 -70.40 -88.39 22.66
CA THR A 68 -69.29 -87.75 23.39
C THR A 68 -68.03 -87.59 22.53
N THR A 69 -67.74 -88.57 21.65
CA THR A 69 -66.61 -88.46 20.72
C THR A 69 -66.86 -87.39 19.66
N ILE A 70 -68.04 -87.37 19.03
CA ILE A 70 -68.43 -86.33 18.06
C ILE A 70 -68.36 -84.93 18.70
N THR A 71 -68.97 -84.73 19.87
CA THR A 71 -68.95 -83.42 20.55
C THR A 71 -67.54 -82.98 20.92
N GLN A 72 -66.67 -83.90 21.36
CA GLN A 72 -65.28 -83.61 21.64
C GLN A 72 -64.48 -83.27 20.37
N GLU A 73 -64.72 -83.97 19.26
CA GLU A 73 -64.12 -83.68 17.96
C GLU A 73 -64.57 -82.32 17.41
N GLU A 74 -65.87 -82.01 17.48
CA GLU A 74 -66.42 -80.71 17.09
C GLU A 74 -65.85 -79.58 17.96
N ALA A 75 -65.78 -79.76 19.28
CA ALA A 75 -65.16 -78.77 20.18
C ALA A 75 -63.67 -78.58 19.89
N ASN A 76 -62.95 -79.64 19.55
CA ASN A 76 -61.54 -79.55 19.13
C ASN A 76 -61.38 -78.87 17.76
N SER A 77 -62.29 -79.13 16.83
CA SER A 77 -62.32 -78.50 15.51
C SER A 77 -62.61 -77.00 15.60
N LEU A 78 -63.60 -76.60 16.41
CA LEU A 78 -63.93 -75.21 16.69
C LEU A 78 -62.74 -74.47 17.31
N ARG A 79 -62.10 -75.03 18.34
CA ARG A 79 -60.90 -74.44 18.96
C ARG A 79 -59.76 -74.24 17.95
N LYS A 80 -59.49 -75.22 17.08
CA LYS A 80 -58.48 -75.09 16.01
C LYS A 80 -58.83 -73.94 15.05
N ARG A 81 -60.11 -73.81 14.68
CA ARG A 81 -60.58 -72.74 13.79
C ARG A 81 -60.45 -71.36 14.41
N GLU A 82 -60.79 -71.23 15.70
CA GLU A 82 -60.64 -69.98 16.46
C GLU A 82 -59.17 -69.57 16.57
N VAL A 83 -58.28 -70.51 16.91
CA VAL A 83 -56.83 -70.26 16.96
C VAL A 83 -56.30 -69.83 15.59
N ALA A 84 -56.67 -70.54 14.51
CA ALA A 84 -56.25 -70.19 13.17
C ALA A 84 -56.74 -68.79 12.74
N ALA A 85 -58.00 -68.45 13.06
CA ALA A 85 -58.55 -67.13 12.78
C ALA A 85 -57.83 -66.03 13.58
N ALA A 86 -57.51 -66.28 14.86
CA ALA A 86 -56.74 -65.36 15.68
C ALA A 86 -55.31 -65.16 15.16
N MET A 87 -54.63 -66.24 14.75
CA MET A 87 -53.30 -66.17 14.14
C MET A 87 -53.34 -65.41 12.81
N GLN A 88 -54.34 -65.67 11.96
CA GLN A 88 -54.51 -64.95 10.69
C GLN A 88 -54.73 -63.46 10.93
N LYS A 89 -55.54 -63.10 11.92
CA LYS A 89 -55.76 -61.70 12.32
C LYS A 89 -54.46 -61.05 12.83
N LEU A 90 -53.69 -61.73 13.68
CA LEU A 90 -52.41 -61.20 14.17
C LEU A 90 -51.40 -60.99 13.04
N LEU A 91 -51.34 -61.91 12.07
CA LEU A 91 -50.49 -61.77 10.89
C LEU A 91 -50.93 -60.62 10.00
N SER A 92 -52.24 -60.45 9.77
CA SER A 92 -52.75 -59.33 8.97
C SER A 92 -52.55 -57.99 9.66
N ASP A 93 -52.79 -57.92 10.98
CA ASP A 93 -52.60 -56.71 11.78
C ASP A 93 -51.10 -56.35 11.84
N GLY A 94 -50.23 -57.35 12.00
CA GLY A 94 -48.78 -57.18 11.94
C GLY A 94 -48.29 -56.67 10.59
N TYR A 95 -48.83 -57.21 9.49
CA TYR A 95 -48.53 -56.73 8.13
C TYR A 95 -49.00 -55.29 7.91
N ALA A 96 -50.23 -54.95 8.32
CA ALA A 96 -50.75 -53.59 8.22
C ALA A 96 -49.92 -52.60 9.05
N MET A 97 -49.49 -52.99 10.26
CA MET A 97 -48.63 -52.18 11.09
C MET A 97 -47.26 -51.95 10.44
N SER A 98 -46.64 -52.99 9.88
CA SER A 98 -45.36 -52.88 9.18
C SER A 98 -45.46 -51.91 8.00
N LEU A 99 -46.54 -51.99 7.21
CA LEU A 99 -46.75 -51.12 6.05
C LEU A 99 -46.94 -49.65 6.47
N LEU A 100 -47.71 -49.40 7.52
CA LEU A 100 -47.89 -48.05 8.08
C LEU A 100 -46.60 -47.48 8.64
N GLN A 101 -45.80 -48.32 9.31
CA GLN A 101 -44.51 -47.92 9.86
C GLN A 101 -43.53 -47.56 8.74
N GLU A 102 -43.41 -48.41 7.71
CA GLU A 102 -42.55 -48.14 6.56
C GLU A 102 -42.95 -46.85 5.83
N ALA A 103 -44.25 -46.65 5.60
CA ALA A 103 -44.76 -45.41 5.00
C ALA A 103 -44.44 -44.17 5.85
N SER A 104 -44.51 -44.30 7.19
CA SER A 104 -44.16 -43.22 8.12
C SER A 104 -42.66 -42.92 8.12
N ASP A 105 -41.82 -43.97 8.10
CA ASP A 105 -40.38 -43.85 8.05
C ASP A 105 -39.89 -43.25 6.72
N CYS A 106 -40.44 -43.67 5.59
CA CYS A 106 -40.16 -43.06 4.29
C CYS A 106 -40.52 -41.58 4.28
N ARG A 107 -41.68 -41.20 4.82
CA ARG A 107 -42.10 -39.79 4.92
C ARG A 107 -41.13 -38.99 5.78
N ARG A 108 -40.75 -39.52 6.94
CA ARG A 108 -39.80 -38.87 7.86
C ARG A 108 -38.43 -38.71 7.20
N GLN A 109 -37.92 -39.74 6.53
CA GLN A 109 -36.64 -39.67 5.82
C GLN A 109 -36.66 -38.65 4.68
N SER A 110 -37.77 -38.58 3.92
CA SER A 110 -37.95 -37.59 2.86
C SER A 110 -37.90 -36.17 3.42
N LEU A 111 -38.65 -35.89 4.49
CA LEU A 111 -38.69 -34.57 5.13
C LEU A 111 -37.32 -34.17 5.67
N VAL A 112 -36.60 -35.08 6.33
CA VAL A 112 -35.24 -34.83 6.83
C VAL A 112 -34.30 -34.53 5.65
N SER A 113 -34.36 -35.34 4.59
CA SER A 113 -33.50 -35.15 3.41
C SER A 113 -33.77 -33.80 2.72
N GLU A 114 -35.04 -33.41 2.61
CA GLU A 114 -35.43 -32.13 2.02
C GLU A 114 -34.98 -30.95 2.88
N ALA A 115 -35.14 -31.02 4.21
CA ALA A 115 -34.65 -30.01 5.14
C ALA A 115 -33.13 -29.85 5.08
N CYS A 116 -32.38 -30.96 5.05
CA CYS A 116 -30.91 -30.94 4.90
C CYS A 116 -30.49 -30.29 3.58
N ARG A 117 -31.11 -30.69 2.46
CA ARG A 117 -30.82 -30.09 1.15
C ARG A 117 -31.13 -28.59 1.13
N SER A 118 -32.26 -28.18 1.70
CA SER A 118 -32.64 -26.77 1.80
C SER A 118 -31.61 -25.96 2.59
N MET A 119 -31.21 -26.46 3.76
CA MET A 119 -30.19 -25.83 4.60
C MET A 119 -28.85 -25.69 3.87
N GLU A 120 -28.36 -26.75 3.21
CA GLU A 120 -27.15 -26.67 2.39
C GLU A 120 -27.26 -25.62 1.27
N THR A 121 -28.44 -25.47 0.66
CA THR A 121 -28.62 -24.46 -0.39
C THR A 121 -28.55 -23.04 0.17
N LEU A 122 -29.04 -22.82 1.38
CA LEU A 122 -28.95 -21.53 2.07
C LEU A 122 -27.52 -21.25 2.51
N ASP A 123 -26.82 -22.23 3.08
CA ASP A 123 -25.41 -22.10 3.47
C ASP A 123 -24.54 -21.72 2.26
N ARG A 124 -24.69 -22.41 1.12
CA ARG A 124 -23.99 -22.05 -0.13
C ARG A 124 -24.35 -20.64 -0.63
N LYS A 125 -25.55 -20.13 -0.35
CA LYS A 125 -25.91 -18.73 -0.68
C LYS A 125 -25.22 -17.75 0.27
N CYS A 126 -25.19 -18.04 1.57
CA CYS A 126 -24.49 -17.25 2.57
C CYS A 126 -22.98 -17.19 2.27
N GLU A 127 -22.34 -18.32 1.98
CA GLU A 127 -20.92 -18.37 1.60
C GLU A 127 -20.61 -17.52 0.36
N ARG A 128 -21.46 -17.59 -0.68
CA ARG A 128 -21.31 -16.75 -1.88
C ARG A 128 -21.46 -15.26 -1.59
N MET A 129 -22.41 -14.90 -0.72
CA MET A 129 -22.62 -13.51 -0.33
C MET A 129 -21.42 -12.98 0.46
N LEU A 130 -20.90 -13.79 1.40
CA LEU A 130 -19.72 -13.46 2.18
C LEU A 130 -18.47 -13.34 1.29
N SER A 131 -18.27 -14.24 0.33
CA SER A 131 -17.11 -14.18 -0.57
C SER A 131 -17.13 -12.94 -1.47
N LEU A 132 -18.30 -12.57 -2.02
CA LEU A 132 -18.46 -11.32 -2.76
C LEU A 132 -18.20 -10.10 -1.88
N GLN A 133 -18.72 -10.08 -0.65
CA GLN A 133 -18.49 -8.98 0.27
C GLN A 133 -17.01 -8.83 0.63
N VAL A 134 -16.30 -9.94 0.84
CA VAL A 134 -14.85 -9.93 1.09
C VAL A 134 -14.12 -9.40 -0.13
N LEU A 135 -14.48 -9.84 -1.34
CA LEU A 135 -13.85 -9.37 -2.58
C LEU A 135 -14.04 -7.85 -2.77
N ASP A 136 -15.24 -7.34 -2.55
CA ASP A 136 -15.54 -5.90 -2.66
C ASP A 136 -14.76 -5.08 -1.63
N LYS A 137 -14.69 -5.57 -0.38
CA LYS A 137 -13.88 -4.95 0.68
C LYS A 137 -12.39 -4.97 0.31
N SER A 138 -11.86 -6.09 -0.16
CA SER A 138 -10.47 -6.21 -0.61
C SER A 138 -10.17 -5.26 -1.76
N LYS A 139 -11.09 -5.09 -2.71
CA LYS A 139 -10.96 -4.15 -3.81
C LYS A 139 -10.94 -2.69 -3.33
N ALA A 140 -11.80 -2.34 -2.38
CA ALA A 140 -11.81 -1.01 -1.78
C ALA A 140 -10.49 -0.72 -1.02
N ILE A 141 -9.99 -1.68 -0.24
CA ILE A 141 -8.70 -1.56 0.45
C ILE A 141 -7.56 -1.35 -0.56
N ALA A 142 -7.51 -2.13 -1.64
CA ALA A 142 -6.49 -2.00 -2.66
C ALA A 142 -6.51 -0.61 -3.34
N GLN A 143 -7.70 -0.06 -3.61
CA GLN A 143 -7.85 1.28 -4.16
C GLN A 143 -7.34 2.36 -3.20
N ILE A 144 -7.67 2.27 -1.91
CA ILE A 144 -7.20 3.22 -0.89
C ILE A 144 -5.67 3.18 -0.78
N LEU A 145 -5.08 1.99 -0.76
CA LEU A 145 -3.62 1.84 -0.69
C LEU A 145 -2.93 2.41 -1.93
N GLN A 146 -3.46 2.16 -3.12
CA GLN A 146 -2.93 2.72 -4.36
C GLN A 146 -3.03 4.25 -4.37
N GLU A 147 -4.15 4.81 -3.90
CA GLU A 147 -4.33 6.25 -3.81
C GLU A 147 -3.37 6.89 -2.80
N GLU A 148 -3.15 6.25 -1.65
CA GLU A 148 -2.15 6.67 -0.65
C GLU A 148 -0.74 6.73 -1.26
N GLU A 149 -0.33 5.70 -2.02
CA GLU A 149 0.97 5.68 -2.69
C GLU A 149 1.11 6.81 -3.72
N MET A 150 0.08 7.02 -4.55
CA MET A 150 0.08 8.11 -5.52
C MET A 150 0.14 9.49 -4.84
N GLN A 151 -0.60 9.68 -3.75
CA GLN A 151 -0.57 10.93 -2.97
C GLN A 151 0.79 11.17 -2.34
N LYS A 152 1.44 10.13 -1.79
CA LYS A 152 2.81 10.22 -1.26
C LYS A 152 3.81 10.63 -2.35
N ALA A 153 3.74 10.00 -3.53
CA ALA A 153 4.61 10.35 -4.65
C ALA A 153 4.38 11.78 -5.14
N ALA A 154 3.12 12.22 -5.25
CA ALA A 154 2.77 13.59 -5.62
C ALA A 154 3.29 14.61 -4.60
N PHE A 155 3.15 14.33 -3.31
CA PHE A 155 3.67 15.19 -2.25
C PHE A 155 5.20 15.31 -2.30
N GLN A 156 5.91 14.20 -2.49
CA GLN A 156 7.36 14.21 -2.66
C GLN A 156 7.79 15.04 -3.87
N ALA A 157 7.09 14.92 -5.01
CA ALA A 157 7.35 15.72 -6.20
C ALA A 157 7.15 17.22 -5.95
N LEU A 158 6.06 17.61 -5.28
CA LEU A 158 5.81 19.00 -4.89
C LEU A 158 6.87 19.53 -3.93
N GLN A 159 7.35 18.70 -3.00
CA GLN A 159 8.41 19.08 -2.08
C GLN A 159 9.75 19.31 -2.80
N LEU A 160 10.13 18.43 -3.72
CA LEU A 160 11.33 18.62 -4.56
C LEU A 160 11.22 19.89 -5.40
N GLN A 161 10.04 20.17 -5.98
CA GLN A 161 9.80 21.41 -6.71
C GLN A 161 9.96 22.65 -5.82
N LYS A 162 9.40 22.61 -4.60
CA LYS A 162 9.54 23.69 -3.61
C LYS A 162 11.02 23.91 -3.27
N ASP A 163 11.76 22.85 -3.01
CA ASP A 163 13.17 22.93 -2.63
C ASP A 163 14.04 23.44 -3.80
N ALA A 164 13.72 23.07 -5.04
CA ALA A 164 14.37 23.61 -6.23
C ALA A 164 14.12 25.13 -6.38
N VAL A 165 12.88 25.58 -6.17
CA VAL A 165 12.53 27.01 -6.20
C VAL A 165 13.25 27.77 -5.09
N HIS A 166 13.25 27.26 -3.86
CA HIS A 166 14.00 27.87 -2.77
C HIS A 166 15.51 27.90 -3.03
N GLY A 167 16.07 26.85 -3.64
CA GLY A 167 17.47 26.82 -4.05
C GLY A 167 17.78 27.89 -5.10
N TYR A 168 16.90 28.07 -6.08
CA TYR A 168 17.03 29.14 -7.07
C TYR A 168 16.98 30.53 -6.43
N ILE A 169 16.01 30.79 -5.53
CA ILE A 169 15.87 32.08 -4.84
C ILE A 169 17.13 32.37 -4.02
N ARG A 170 17.63 31.40 -3.25
CA ARG A 170 18.86 31.57 -2.45
C ARG A 170 20.07 31.90 -3.32
N ASN A 171 20.20 31.25 -4.47
CA ASN A 171 21.28 31.57 -5.42
C ASN A 171 21.13 32.98 -6.01
N GLN A 172 19.90 33.41 -6.29
CA GLN A 172 19.62 34.78 -6.73
C GLN A 172 19.97 35.81 -5.64
N GLU A 173 19.63 35.54 -4.38
CA GLU A 173 20.01 36.41 -3.24
C GLU A 173 21.53 36.59 -3.16
N VAL A 174 22.30 35.50 -3.22
CA VAL A 174 23.76 35.54 -3.22
C VAL A 174 24.32 36.35 -4.41
N LEU A 175 23.76 36.19 -5.61
CA LEU A 175 24.17 36.96 -6.78
C LEU A 175 23.84 38.45 -6.64
N VAL A 176 22.70 38.78 -6.03
CA VAL A 176 22.33 40.18 -5.74
C VAL A 176 23.30 40.78 -4.74
N GLU A 177 23.64 40.08 -3.66
CA GLU A 177 24.61 40.52 -2.65
C GLU A 177 26.00 40.76 -3.26
N GLN A 178 26.47 39.85 -4.13
CA GLN A 178 27.73 40.03 -4.84
C GLN A 178 27.70 41.25 -5.77
N ARG A 179 26.59 41.45 -6.50
CA ARG A 179 26.42 42.61 -7.37
C ARG A 179 26.42 43.91 -6.56
N THR A 180 25.77 43.94 -5.40
CA THR A 180 25.78 45.12 -4.52
C THR A 180 27.19 45.42 -4.01
N ALA A 181 27.92 44.39 -3.54
CA ALA A 181 29.29 44.58 -3.07
C ALA A 181 30.24 45.09 -4.17
N LEU A 182 30.10 44.59 -5.40
CA LEU A 182 30.86 45.07 -6.55
C LEU A 182 30.50 46.52 -6.91
N SER A 183 29.22 46.88 -6.88
CA SER A 183 28.78 48.26 -7.09
C SER A 183 29.33 49.22 -6.03
N ASP A 184 29.32 48.81 -4.75
CA ASP A 184 29.86 49.59 -3.65
C ASP A 184 31.36 49.82 -3.81
N LEU A 185 32.11 48.77 -4.18
CA LEU A 185 33.54 48.85 -4.47
C LEU A 185 33.81 49.80 -5.66
N LEU A 186 33.03 49.70 -6.74
CA LEU A 186 33.17 50.58 -7.89
C LEU A 186 32.92 52.04 -7.49
N GLN A 187 31.87 52.31 -6.71
CA GLN A 187 31.58 53.66 -6.21
C GLN A 187 32.73 54.20 -5.34
N GLN A 188 33.33 53.36 -4.49
CA GLN A 188 34.49 53.73 -3.70
C GLN A 188 35.71 54.06 -4.58
N LEU A 189 35.98 53.25 -5.61
CA LEU A 189 37.09 53.47 -6.54
C LEU A 189 36.91 54.76 -7.36
N LEU A 190 35.69 55.05 -7.82
CA LEU A 190 35.39 56.31 -8.50
C LEU A 190 35.62 57.51 -7.58
N LYS A 191 35.15 57.44 -6.33
CA LYS A 191 35.41 58.49 -5.34
C LYS A 191 36.92 58.70 -5.09
N GLN A 192 37.69 57.60 -4.99
CA GLN A 192 39.14 57.69 -4.85
C GLN A 192 39.83 58.29 -6.08
N LYS A 193 39.37 57.93 -7.28
CA LYS A 193 39.88 58.51 -8.53
C LYS A 193 39.61 60.01 -8.58
N ASP A 194 38.38 60.44 -8.30
CA ASP A 194 38.00 61.85 -8.30
C ASP A 194 38.81 62.65 -7.27
N GLN A 195 39.03 62.08 -6.07
CA GLN A 195 39.88 62.67 -5.04
C GLN A 195 41.33 62.84 -5.52
N ARG A 196 41.95 61.80 -6.09
CA ARG A 196 43.32 61.88 -6.64
C ARG A 196 43.41 62.89 -7.78
N GLU A 197 42.39 62.97 -8.63
CA GLU A 197 42.34 63.94 -9.72
C GLU A 197 42.31 65.38 -9.17
N GLN A 198 41.53 65.64 -8.11
CA GLN A 198 41.52 66.93 -7.44
C GLN A 198 42.88 67.27 -6.80
N GLU A 199 43.51 66.32 -6.12
CA GLU A 199 44.85 66.51 -5.55
C GLU A 199 45.90 66.83 -6.62
N LEU A 200 45.89 66.09 -7.74
CA LEU A 200 46.80 66.36 -8.86
C LEU A 200 46.55 67.75 -9.48
N ARG A 201 45.29 68.16 -9.64
CA ARG A 201 44.96 69.51 -10.11
C ARG A 201 45.48 70.58 -9.13
N GLN A 202 45.34 70.38 -7.83
CA GLN A 202 45.88 71.30 -6.82
C GLN A 202 47.40 71.41 -6.90
N ILE A 203 48.11 70.28 -7.02
CA ILE A 203 49.57 70.26 -7.17
C ILE A 203 50.01 70.99 -8.44
N LEU A 204 49.31 70.81 -9.57
CA LEU A 204 49.62 71.52 -10.81
C LEU A 204 49.50 73.05 -10.64
N VAL A 205 48.42 73.52 -10.02
CA VAL A 205 48.24 74.96 -9.72
C VAL A 205 49.36 75.49 -8.82
N GLU A 206 49.76 74.71 -7.81
CA GLU A 206 50.86 75.10 -6.91
C GLU A 206 52.21 75.16 -7.64
N ILE A 207 52.49 74.20 -8.51
CA ILE A 207 53.71 74.19 -9.35
C ILE A 207 53.73 75.38 -10.31
N GLU A 208 52.62 75.68 -10.98
CA GLU A 208 52.50 76.84 -11.89
C GLU A 208 52.81 78.14 -11.13
N ARG A 209 52.16 78.35 -9.98
CA ARG A 209 52.39 79.52 -9.12
C ARG A 209 53.84 79.65 -8.66
N ASN A 210 54.47 78.53 -8.27
CA ASN A 210 55.86 78.51 -7.83
C ASN A 210 56.84 78.70 -9.01
N SER A 211 56.49 78.24 -10.20
CA SER A 211 57.33 78.37 -11.40
C SER A 211 57.39 79.80 -11.94
N GLU A 212 56.25 80.51 -11.99
CA GLU A 212 56.21 81.92 -12.42
C GLU A 212 57.08 82.80 -11.51
N SER A 213 57.02 82.57 -10.20
CA SER A 213 57.82 83.30 -9.22
C SER A 213 59.31 82.94 -9.27
N ASN A 214 59.66 81.66 -9.49
CA ASN A 214 61.05 81.21 -9.44
C ASN A 214 61.81 81.36 -10.76
N GLN A 215 61.16 81.17 -11.92
CA GLN A 215 61.85 81.26 -13.22
C GLN A 215 62.25 82.70 -13.55
N GLN A 216 61.39 83.68 -13.29
CA GLN A 216 61.71 85.10 -13.52
C GLN A 216 62.89 85.55 -12.65
N ASN A 217 62.90 85.16 -11.37
CA ASN A 217 63.99 85.46 -10.45
C ASN A 217 65.29 84.75 -10.86
N TYR A 218 65.23 83.50 -11.30
CA TYR A 218 66.41 82.76 -11.74
C TYR A 218 67.12 83.44 -12.92
N TRP A 219 66.40 83.77 -13.99
CA TRP A 219 66.98 84.39 -15.19
C TRP A 219 67.55 85.77 -14.91
N MET A 220 66.86 86.58 -14.12
CA MET A 220 67.38 87.89 -13.68
C MET A 220 68.68 87.76 -12.89
N ILE A 221 68.74 86.81 -11.94
CA ILE A 221 69.95 86.56 -11.15
C ILE A 221 71.10 86.06 -12.04
N GLN A 222 70.84 85.16 -13.01
CA GLN A 222 71.88 84.68 -13.92
C GLN A 222 72.38 85.78 -14.86
N TYR A 223 71.50 86.64 -15.38
CA TYR A 223 71.89 87.77 -16.21
C TYR A 223 72.77 88.77 -15.44
N GLN A 224 72.40 89.09 -14.19
CA GLN A 224 73.18 89.97 -13.33
C GLN A 224 74.59 89.39 -13.05
N ARG A 225 74.69 88.09 -12.75
CA ARG A 225 75.99 87.42 -12.56
C ARG A 225 76.89 87.52 -13.80
N LEU A 226 76.31 87.41 -14.99
CA LEU A 226 77.03 87.52 -16.25
C LEU A 226 77.59 88.93 -16.47
N LEU A 227 76.81 89.97 -16.13
CA LEU A 227 77.29 91.35 -16.18
C LEU A 227 78.39 91.63 -15.15
N ASP A 228 78.24 91.11 -13.93
CA ASP A 228 79.20 91.34 -12.84
C ASP A 228 80.52 90.61 -13.07
N ALA A 229 80.50 89.48 -13.79
CA ALA A 229 81.68 88.67 -14.13
C ALA A 229 82.49 89.21 -15.33
N LYS A 230 82.38 90.50 -15.66
CA LYS A 230 83.15 91.13 -16.74
C LYS A 230 84.66 90.90 -16.53
N PRO A 231 85.38 90.26 -17.47
CA PRO A 231 86.79 89.90 -17.27
C PRO A 231 87.66 91.12 -16.96
N LEU A 232 88.59 90.97 -16.01
CA LEU A 232 89.51 92.06 -15.62
C LEU A 232 90.33 92.58 -16.80
N SER A 233 90.72 91.70 -17.74
CA SER A 233 91.43 92.08 -18.97
C SER A 233 90.63 93.06 -19.84
N LEU A 234 89.33 92.80 -20.04
CA LEU A 234 88.44 93.70 -20.77
C LEU A 234 88.23 95.00 -20.01
N ARG A 235 88.07 94.96 -18.68
CA ARG A 235 87.95 96.18 -17.85
C ARG A 235 89.20 97.05 -17.93
N MET A 236 90.39 96.44 -17.93
CA MET A 236 91.65 97.15 -18.11
C MET A 236 91.78 97.76 -19.50
N GLN A 237 91.37 97.03 -20.55
CA GLN A 237 91.42 97.52 -21.92
C GLN A 237 90.47 98.72 -22.13
N GLU A 238 89.27 98.67 -21.54
CA GLU A 238 88.31 99.77 -21.57
C GLU A 238 88.77 101.00 -20.78
N ALA A 239 89.47 100.81 -19.66
CA ALA A 239 90.05 101.91 -18.88
C ALA A 239 91.15 102.66 -19.65
N GLY A 240 91.77 102.02 -20.66
CA GLY A 240 92.74 102.64 -21.57
C GLY A 240 92.11 103.45 -22.71
N VAL A 241 90.79 103.40 -22.89
CA VAL A 241 90.10 104.22 -23.89
C VAL A 241 90.03 105.65 -23.40
N GLU A 242 90.30 106.61 -24.28
CA GLU A 242 90.30 108.03 -23.95
C GLU A 242 88.98 108.45 -23.30
N MET A 243 89.07 109.11 -22.13
CA MET A 243 87.91 109.45 -21.29
C MET A 243 86.84 110.25 -22.05
N GLU A 244 87.26 111.08 -23.00
CA GLU A 244 86.35 111.90 -23.79
C GLU A 244 85.52 111.06 -24.76
N LEU A 245 86.09 109.97 -25.29
CA LEU A 245 85.38 108.99 -26.10
C LEU A 245 84.41 108.16 -25.23
N VAL A 246 84.82 107.79 -24.02
CA VAL A 246 83.95 107.11 -23.03
C VAL A 246 82.73 107.97 -22.69
N HIS A 247 82.94 109.26 -22.41
CA HIS A 247 81.85 110.21 -22.12
C HIS A 247 80.91 110.39 -23.31
N LEU A 248 81.43 110.39 -24.54
CA LEU A 248 80.61 110.43 -25.75
C LEU A 248 79.72 109.19 -25.84
N LEU A 249 80.26 107.99 -25.68
CA LEU A 249 79.47 106.75 -25.68
C LEU A 249 78.42 106.75 -24.57
N CYS A 250 78.77 107.28 -23.38
CA CYS A 250 77.81 107.43 -22.29
C CYS A 250 76.65 108.36 -22.66
N ARG A 251 76.95 109.49 -23.32
CA ARG A 251 75.92 110.44 -23.77
C ARG A 251 75.03 109.87 -24.87
N LEU A 252 75.60 109.02 -25.73
CA LEU A 252 74.88 108.33 -26.79
C LEU A 252 74.15 107.06 -26.32
N SER A 253 74.23 106.72 -25.02
CA SER A 253 73.72 105.43 -24.47
C SER A 253 74.27 104.20 -25.20
N ALA A 254 75.51 104.32 -25.66
CA ALA A 254 76.21 103.38 -26.53
C ALA A 254 77.37 102.67 -25.81
N GLN A 255 77.32 102.55 -24.48
CA GLN A 255 78.42 102.03 -23.65
C GLN A 255 78.75 100.56 -23.99
N HIS A 256 77.83 99.84 -24.61
CA HIS A 256 78.04 98.47 -25.07
C HIS A 256 79.03 98.36 -26.25
N TYR A 257 79.33 99.46 -26.95
CA TYR A 257 80.42 99.51 -27.94
C TYR A 257 81.78 99.84 -27.32
N LEU A 258 81.84 100.20 -26.03
CA LEU A 258 83.09 100.48 -25.34
C LEU A 258 84.09 99.30 -25.36
N PRO A 259 83.69 98.03 -25.11
CA PRO A 259 84.59 96.89 -25.24
C PRO A 259 85.15 96.73 -26.66
N VAL A 260 84.35 97.05 -27.68
CA VAL A 260 84.73 96.95 -29.09
C VAL A 260 85.78 98.02 -29.43
N LEU A 261 85.53 99.28 -29.04
CA LEU A 261 86.49 100.36 -29.21
C LEU A 261 87.80 100.09 -28.47
N ALA A 262 87.69 99.56 -27.24
CA ALA A 262 88.83 99.13 -26.45
C ALA A 262 89.61 98.00 -27.12
N HIS A 263 88.92 96.97 -27.64
CA HIS A 263 89.53 95.83 -28.30
C HIS A 263 90.36 96.24 -29.52
N HIS A 264 89.80 97.13 -30.34
CA HIS A 264 90.43 97.60 -31.56
C HIS A 264 91.36 98.80 -31.35
N HIS A 265 91.60 99.21 -30.10
CA HIS A 265 92.46 100.34 -29.72
C HIS A 265 92.16 101.62 -30.51
N ILE A 266 90.87 101.88 -30.72
CA ILE A 266 90.43 103.06 -31.49
C ILE A 266 90.63 104.31 -30.62
N THR A 267 91.58 105.14 -31.01
CA THR A 267 91.85 106.46 -30.42
C THR A 267 91.05 107.56 -31.13
N THR A 268 90.96 108.74 -30.52
CA THR A 268 90.40 109.94 -31.20
C THR A 268 91.11 110.22 -32.51
N GLU A 269 92.43 110.11 -32.52
CA GLU A 269 93.27 110.30 -33.70
C GLU A 269 92.97 109.26 -34.79
N ALA A 270 92.82 107.98 -34.42
CA ALA A 270 92.41 106.94 -35.37
C ALA A 270 91.04 107.25 -35.98
N LEU A 271 90.07 107.72 -35.18
CA LEU A 271 88.73 108.09 -35.67
C LEU A 271 88.75 109.23 -36.70
N CYS A 272 89.72 110.16 -36.63
CA CYS A 272 89.87 111.24 -37.62
C CYS A 272 90.17 110.71 -39.04
N HIS A 273 90.83 109.56 -39.13
CA HIS A 273 91.22 108.94 -40.38
C HIS A 273 90.31 107.79 -40.81
N MET A 274 89.34 107.41 -39.98
CA MET A 274 88.37 106.34 -40.28
C MET A 274 87.18 106.84 -41.09
N THR A 275 86.61 105.94 -41.87
CA THR A 275 85.34 106.12 -42.59
C THR A 275 84.21 105.32 -41.92
N SER A 276 82.96 105.58 -42.32
CA SER A 276 81.81 104.80 -41.80
C SER A 276 81.91 103.31 -42.14
N SER A 277 82.63 102.95 -43.21
CA SER A 277 82.91 101.55 -43.54
C SER A 277 83.84 100.91 -42.52
N ASP A 278 84.88 101.63 -42.09
CA ASP A 278 85.87 101.13 -41.13
C ASP A 278 85.26 100.91 -39.75
N LEU A 279 84.37 101.81 -39.30
CA LEU A 279 83.62 101.63 -38.06
C LEU A 279 82.70 100.41 -38.10
N LYS A 280 82.09 100.13 -39.26
CA LYS A 280 81.26 98.94 -39.45
C LYS A 280 82.09 97.65 -39.41
N GLN A 281 83.30 97.66 -39.97
CA GLN A 281 84.22 96.51 -39.92
C GLN A 281 84.69 96.22 -38.49
N VAL A 282 84.86 97.26 -37.67
CA VAL A 282 85.18 97.13 -36.25
C VAL A 282 83.96 96.69 -35.42
N GLY A 283 82.76 96.63 -36.01
CA GLY A 283 81.57 96.09 -35.35
C GLY A 283 80.67 97.14 -34.71
N ILE A 284 80.92 98.43 -34.94
CA ILE A 284 79.97 99.50 -34.63
C ILE A 284 79.00 99.57 -35.81
N THR A 285 77.83 98.94 -35.68
CA THR A 285 76.90 98.77 -36.82
C THR A 285 75.85 99.86 -36.92
N GLU A 286 75.55 100.55 -35.81
CA GLU A 286 74.55 101.60 -35.76
C GLU A 286 75.00 102.87 -36.49
N THR A 287 74.31 103.20 -37.58
CA THR A 287 74.61 104.37 -38.42
C THR A 287 74.52 105.69 -37.67
N GLY A 288 73.65 105.80 -36.66
CA GLY A 288 73.55 106.98 -35.80
C GLY A 288 74.82 107.20 -34.97
N ILE A 289 75.32 106.13 -34.34
CA ILE A 289 76.55 106.16 -33.53
C ILE A 289 77.77 106.37 -34.41
N GLN A 290 77.85 105.68 -35.57
CA GLN A 290 78.94 105.87 -36.54
C GLN A 290 79.09 107.33 -36.96
N LYS A 291 77.97 107.99 -37.31
CA LYS A 291 78.00 109.41 -37.71
C LYS A 291 78.45 110.30 -36.57
N ALA A 292 77.92 110.08 -35.36
CA ALA A 292 78.27 110.86 -34.18
C ALA A 292 79.74 110.74 -33.79
N LEU A 293 80.34 109.54 -33.90
CA LEU A 293 81.76 109.31 -33.65
C LEU A 293 82.65 110.03 -34.66
N LEU A 294 82.32 109.92 -35.95
CA LEU A 294 83.13 110.53 -37.02
C LEU A 294 83.01 112.05 -37.09
N SER A 295 81.85 112.61 -36.77
CA SER A 295 81.68 114.07 -36.68
C SER A 295 82.45 114.62 -35.49
N TRP A 296 82.35 113.94 -34.34
CA TRP A 296 83.03 114.34 -33.11
C TRP A 296 84.56 114.28 -33.24
N ALA A 297 85.10 113.28 -33.94
CA ALA A 297 86.54 113.20 -34.21
C ALA A 297 87.01 114.32 -35.15
N ARG A 298 86.27 114.61 -36.23
CA ARG A 298 86.60 115.67 -37.20
C ARG A 298 86.61 117.07 -36.61
N GLU A 299 85.80 117.33 -35.59
CA GLU A 299 85.78 118.62 -34.89
C GLU A 299 87.06 118.89 -34.04
N ARG A 300 87.96 117.90 -33.89
CA ARG A 300 89.13 117.95 -33.00
C ARG A 300 90.50 117.91 -33.68
N GLN A 301 90.56 117.99 -35.02
CA GLN A 301 91.81 118.04 -35.77
C GLN A 301 92.41 119.47 -35.73
N PRO A 302 93.66 119.69 -35.27
CA PRO A 302 94.34 120.97 -35.44
C PRO A 302 94.76 121.16 -36.90
N ALA A 303 94.64 122.38 -37.42
CA ALA A 303 95.16 122.79 -38.72
C ALA A 303 96.71 122.75 -38.75
#